data_AF-A0ABD4HKL5-F1
#
_entry.id   AF-A0ABD4HKL5-F1
#
_cell.length_a   1.000
_cell.length_b   1.000
_cell.length_c   1.000
_cell.angle_alpha   90.00
_cell.angle_beta   90.00
_cell.angle_gamma   90.00
#
_symmetry.space_group_name_H-M   'P 1'
#
loop_
_entity.id
_entity.type
_entity.pdbx_description
1 polymer ?
#
loop_
_entity_poly.entity_id
_entity_poly.type
_entity_poly.pdbx_seq_one_letter_code
_entity_poly.pdbx_strand_id
1 'polypeptide(L)' 'MKALISIDYTYDFVADDGKLTTGKAGQVIEQAVTTHTKKFIEEGDFVVFAIDAHDPS' A
#
# COMPACT_ATOMS: atom_id res chain seq x y z
N MET A 1 5.14 16.26 14.16
CA MET A 1 4.52 14.93 14.06
C MET A 1 4.02 14.76 12.63
N LYS A 2 4.52 13.74 11.93
CA LYS A 2 4.10 13.41 10.56
C LYS A 2 3.26 12.15 10.59
N ALA A 3 2.51 11.92 9.52
CA ALA A 3 1.81 10.66 9.31
C ALA A 3 1.99 10.19 7.86
N LEU A 4 2.02 8.87 7.66
CA LEU A 4 1.98 8.23 6.36
C LEU A 4 0.69 7.43 6.24
N ILE A 5 0.00 7.58 5.11
CA ILE A 5 -1.19 6.79 4.77
C ILE A 5 -0.79 5.90 3.59
N SER A 6 -0.72 4.59 3.84
CA SER A 6 -0.58 3.57 2.81
C SER A 6 -1.98 3.20 2.33
N ILE A 7 -2.29 3.54 1.08
CA ILE A 7 -3.65 3.42 0.51
C ILE A 7 -3.66 2.25 -0.47
N ASP A 8 -4.51 1.26 -0.20
CA ASP A 8 -4.88 0.17 -1.13
C ASP A 8 -3.73 -0.56 -1.84
N TYR A 9 -2.53 -0.59 -1.23
CA TYR A 9 -1.39 -1.32 -1.78
C TYR A 9 -1.50 -2.82 -1.42
N THR A 10 -2.52 -3.48 -1.96
CA THR A 10 -2.86 -4.90 -1.73
C THR A 10 -2.67 -5.75 -2.98
N TYR A 11 -2.79 -7.07 -2.80
CA TYR A 11 -2.69 -8.03 -3.91
C TYR A 11 -3.66 -7.73 -5.05
N ASP A 12 -4.94 -7.48 -4.74
CA ASP A 12 -5.99 -7.28 -5.75
C ASP A 12 -5.73 -6.06 -6.65
N PHE A 13 -5.00 -5.05 -6.16
CA PHE A 13 -4.66 -3.83 -6.90
C PHE A 13 -3.27 -3.83 -7.54
N VAL A 14 -2.38 -4.78 -7.22
CA VAL A 14 -0.96 -4.73 -7.65
C VAL A 14 -0.48 -6.00 -8.36
N ALA A 15 -0.90 -7.18 -7.91
CA ALA A 15 -0.44 -8.45 -8.47
C ALA A 15 -0.94 -8.63 -9.92
N ASP A 16 -0.20 -9.37 -10.75
CA ASP A 16 -0.56 -9.58 -12.17
C ASP A 16 -1.95 -10.20 -12.34
N ASP A 17 -2.36 -11.03 -11.39
CA ASP A 17 -3.64 -11.75 -11.32
C ASP A 17 -4.62 -11.13 -10.29
N GLY A 18 -4.34 -9.91 -9.82
CA GLY A 18 -5.26 -9.15 -8.96
C GLY A 18 -6.55 -8.76 -9.69
N LYS A 19 -7.69 -8.80 -8.98
CA LYS A 19 -9.02 -8.55 -9.58
C LYS A 19 -9.19 -7.15 -10.19
N LEU A 20 -8.52 -6.14 -9.63
CA LEU A 20 -8.56 -4.74 -10.07
C LEU A 20 -7.15 -4.19 -10.24
N THR A 21 -6.27 -5.00 -10.83
CA THR A 21 -4.84 -4.73 -10.85
C THR A 21 -4.44 -3.51 -11.67
N THR A 22 -3.48 -2.75 -11.13
CA THR A 22 -2.70 -1.73 -11.85
C THR A 22 -1.50 -2.34 -12.59
N GLY A 23 -1.24 -3.63 -12.40
CA GLY A 23 -0.16 -4.39 -13.00
C GLY A 23 1.20 -3.73 -12.81
N LYS A 24 1.97 -3.64 -13.90
CA LYS A 24 3.34 -3.14 -13.85
C LYS A 24 3.47 -1.75 -13.22
N ALA A 25 2.48 -0.87 -13.40
CA ALA A 25 2.51 0.48 -12.85
C ALA A 25 2.50 0.50 -11.31
N GLY A 26 1.69 -0.35 -10.66
CA GLY A 26 1.70 -0.50 -9.20
C GLY A 26 2.91 -1.27 -8.69
N GLN A 27 3.41 -2.24 -9.46
CA GLN A 27 4.58 -3.03 -9.06
C GLN A 27 5.87 -2.21 -9.04
N VAL A 28 6.09 -1.31 -10.01
CA VAL A 28 7.34 -0.53 -10.08
C VAL A 28 7.54 0.43 -8.90
N ILE A 29 6.48 0.75 -8.16
CA ILE A 29 6.57 1.63 -6.99
C ILE A 29 6.78 0.87 -5.66
N GLU A 30 6.78 -0.46 -5.66
CA GLU A 30 6.87 -1.29 -4.45
C GLU A 30 8.05 -0.89 -3.55
N GLN A 31 9.24 -0.73 -4.15
CA GLN A 31 10.44 -0.37 -3.41
C GLN A 31 10.29 1.00 -2.73
N ALA A 32 9.69 1.98 -3.40
CA ALA A 32 9.50 3.31 -2.83
C ALA A 32 8.46 3.28 -1.69
N VAL A 33 7.31 2.64 -1.93
CA VAL A 33 6.22 2.51 -0.94
C VAL A 33 6.74 1.83 0.33
N THR A 34 7.42 0.69 0.19
CA THR A 34 7.96 -0.07 1.33
C THR A 34 9.08 0.67 2.05
N THR A 35 9.96 1.37 1.33
CA THR A 35 11.04 2.18 1.93
C THR A 35 10.48 3.32 2.78
N HIS A 36 9.51 4.08 2.27
CA HIS A 36 8.89 5.16 3.03
C HIS A 36 8.09 4.64 4.23
N THR A 37 7.34 3.56 4.05
CA THR A 37 6.54 2.96 5.13
C THR A 37 7.43 2.48 6.27
N LYS A 38 8.51 1.74 5.96
CA LYS A 38 9.49 1.27 6.96
C LYS A 38 10.10 2.43 7.73
N LYS A 39 10.55 3.47 7.01
CA LYS A 39 11.13 4.66 7.64
C LYS A 39 10.18 5.30 8.65
N PHE A 40 8.92 5.51 8.30
CA PHE A 40 7.95 6.12 9.23
C PHE A 40 7.69 5.24 10.46
N ILE A 41 7.61 3.91 10.28
CA ILE A 41 7.48 2.95 11.39
C ILE A 41 8.71 3.03 12.32
N GLU A 42 9.91 3.05 11.75
CA GLU A 42 11.18 3.11 12.50
C GLU A 42 11.37 4.45 13.24
N GLU A 43 10.91 5.55 12.66
CA GLU A 43 10.93 6.88 13.27
C GLU A 43 9.85 7.05 14.37
N GLY A 44 8.95 6.08 14.54
CA GLY A 44 7.82 6.16 15.46
C GLY A 44 6.74 7.17 15.02
N ASP A 45 6.75 7.59 13.75
CA ASP A 45 5.70 8.43 13.17
C ASP A 45 4.42 7.61 12.94
N PHE A 46 3.27 8.27 12.88
CA PHE A 46 1.99 7.58 12.73
C PHE A 46 1.82 6.98 11.33
N VAL A 47 1.45 5.70 11.24
CA VAL A 47 1.23 5.01 9.97
C VAL A 47 -0.17 4.41 9.94
N VAL A 48 -0.93 4.75 8.90
CA VAL A 48 -2.26 4.18 8.63
C VAL A 48 -2.18 3.33 7.36
N PHE A 49 -2.66 2.10 7.45
CA PHE A 49 -2.96 1.28 6.27
C PHE A 49 -4.46 1.43 5.99
N ALA A 50 -4.80 2.28 5.03
CA ALA A 50 -6.17 2.51 4.58
C ALA A 50 -6.46 1.53 3.45
N ILE A 51 -7.11 0.42 3.79
CA ILE A 51 -7.31 -0.72 2.89
C ILE A 51 -8.81 -0.91 2.64
N ASP A 52 -9.18 -1.11 1.38
CA ASP A 52 -10.52 -1.49 0.96
C ASP A 52 -10.91 -2.83 1.57
N ALA A 53 -12.04 -2.83 2.26
CA ALA A 53 -12.63 -3.97 2.92
C ALA A 53 -14.03 -4.21 2.33
N HIS A 54 -14.04 -4.56 1.05
CA HIS A 54 -15.28 -4.80 0.33
C HIS A 54 -16.01 -6.03 0.90
N ASP A 55 -17.29 -5.87 1.19
CA ASP A 55 -18.18 -6.99 1.50
C ASP A 55 -18.77 -7.50 0.18
N PRO A 56 -18.48 -8.75 -0.24
CA PRO A 56 -18.99 -9.30 -1.48
C PRO A 56 -20.44 -9.79 -1.40
N SER A 57 -21.10 -9.69 -0.23
CA SER A 57 -22.46 -10.19 0.02
C SER A 57 -23.58 -9.19 -0.29
#